data_AF-A0A9E2GBE1-F1
#
_entry.id   AF-A0A9E2GBE1-F1
#
_cell.length_a   1.000
_cell.length_b   1.000
_cell.length_c   1.000
_cell.angle_alpha   90.00
_cell.angle_beta   90.00
_cell.angle_gamma   90.00
#
_symmetry.space_group_name_H-M   'P 1'
#
loop_
_entity.id
_entity.type
_entity.pdbx_description
1 polymer ?
#
loop_
_entity_poly.entity_id
_entity_poly.type
_entity_poly.pdbx_seq_one_letter_code
_entity_poly.pdbx_strand_id
1 'polypeptide(L)'
;MATIQIKRRTTAGTGPLIGSVGTVKAGEPQVDFNGEHLYIAKADKVASVGTPLAEADYLKIPGVAKVDTQIDTKITALGLGTAATKNTGTGNGNVPILDANGKLADSVVPKIAMTNTFVVSSQTAMLALTTAQEGDVAVRTDLNKSYILKTAGYSVLANWQELLTPTDAVTSVNGSTGVVTISLAGLGGVALTTYNTHVASNLHLTSIQRTILDNVRLNQIIDATGIGLASSDTDYTNSVINDGLVYLPEVDTNYTPSMIKYKLGIDSSKVLQPSSIIDGGTY
;
A
#
# COMPACT_ATOMS: atom_id res chain seq x y z
N MET A 1 48.65 54.79 51.13
CA MET A 1 48.22 53.62 50.34
C MET A 1 48.62 52.37 51.13
N ALA A 2 47.69 51.48 51.44
CA ALA A 2 48.04 50.21 52.08
C ALA A 2 48.58 49.26 51.00
N THR A 3 49.87 48.92 51.08
CA THR A 3 50.49 47.95 50.17
C THR A 3 50.11 46.54 50.63
N ILE A 4 49.24 45.86 49.87
CA ILE A 4 48.91 44.45 50.15
C ILE A 4 50.12 43.61 49.70
N GLN A 5 50.91 43.12 50.66
CA GLN A 5 51.97 42.15 50.38
C GLN A 5 51.36 40.75 50.32
N ILE A 6 51.36 40.13 49.13
CA ILE A 6 50.97 38.74 48.95
C ILE A 6 52.22 37.88 49.14
N LYS A 7 52.30 37.10 50.23
CA LYS A 7 53.39 36.13 50.39
C LYS A 7 53.09 34.85 49.62
N ARG A 8 54.00 34.49 48.70
CA ARG A 8 54.04 33.15 48.09
C ARG A 8 54.59 32.16 49.12
N ARG A 9 53.99 30.99 49.25
CA ARG A 9 54.66 29.87 49.93
C ARG A 9 55.81 29.43 49.02
N THR A 10 57.04 29.47 49.52
CA THR A 10 58.27 29.25 48.72
C THR A 10 58.60 27.78 48.48
N THR A 11 57.65 26.85 48.53
CA THR A 11 57.92 25.43 48.21
C THR A 11 56.62 24.71 47.88
N ALA A 12 56.73 23.68 47.04
CA ALA A 12 55.70 22.99 46.25
C ALA A 12 54.50 22.34 46.98
N GLY A 13 54.10 22.79 48.17
CA GLY A 13 52.92 22.28 48.87
C GLY A 13 51.70 23.18 48.69
N THR A 14 50.54 22.57 48.48
CA THR A 14 49.22 23.21 48.50
C THR A 14 48.86 23.69 49.92
N GLY A 15 48.05 24.74 50.04
CA GLY A 15 47.57 25.30 51.31
C GLY A 15 48.38 26.50 51.86
N PRO A 16 47.99 27.01 53.06
CA PRO A 16 48.66 28.15 53.70
C PRO A 16 49.98 27.73 54.34
N LEU A 17 50.74 28.70 54.84
CA LEU A 17 51.93 28.47 55.65
C LEU A 17 51.55 27.77 56.96
N ILE A 18 51.95 26.52 57.09
CA ILE A 18 51.77 25.69 58.29
C ILE A 18 53.12 25.15 58.77
N GLY A 19 53.20 24.79 60.06
CA GLY A 19 54.38 24.18 60.67
C GLY A 19 54.97 25.01 61.82
N SER A 20 56.11 24.57 62.33
CA SER A 20 56.73 25.11 63.56
C SER A 20 57.68 26.29 63.31
N VAL A 21 57.75 26.79 62.07
CA VAL A 21 58.59 27.93 61.66
C VAL A 21 57.81 28.91 60.78
N GLY A 22 58.16 30.19 60.86
CA GLY A 22 57.53 31.26 60.08
C GLY A 22 56.68 32.23 60.90
N THR A 23 56.26 33.31 60.26
CA THR A 23 55.42 34.36 60.87
C THR A 23 54.33 34.79 59.91
N VAL A 24 53.15 35.06 60.47
CA VAL A 24 52.04 35.69 59.77
C VAL A 24 51.49 36.86 60.56
N LYS A 25 50.94 37.83 59.85
CA LYS A 25 50.22 38.97 60.41
C LYS A 25 48.72 38.83 60.18
N ALA A 26 47.93 39.35 61.11
CA ALA A 26 46.48 39.41 60.97
C ALA A 26 46.11 40.09 59.64
N GLY A 27 45.21 39.47 58.88
CA GLY A 27 44.81 39.96 57.56
C GLY A 27 45.79 39.66 56.43
N GLU A 28 46.93 39.00 56.70
CA GLU A 28 47.92 38.70 55.66
C GLU A 28 47.38 37.66 54.66
N PRO A 29 47.31 37.98 53.36
CA PRO A 29 46.84 37.05 52.35
C PRO A 29 47.95 36.10 51.88
N GLN A 30 47.58 34.83 51.77
CA GLN A 30 48.40 33.75 51.22
C GLN A 30 47.63 33.06 50.11
N VAL A 31 48.12 33.21 48.89
CA VAL A 31 47.50 32.63 47.69
C VAL A 31 48.07 31.23 47.47
N ASP A 32 47.18 30.25 47.34
CA ASP A 32 47.52 28.94 46.83
C ASP A 32 47.36 28.93 45.31
N PHE A 33 48.45 29.10 44.56
CA PHE A 33 48.41 29.15 43.09
C PHE A 33 48.19 27.79 42.44
N ASN A 34 48.51 26.71 43.15
CA ASN A 34 48.35 25.34 42.68
C ASN A 34 47.20 24.62 43.38
N GLY A 35 46.48 25.31 44.26
CA GLY A 35 45.35 24.78 44.99
C GLY A 35 44.17 25.73 44.97
N GLU A 36 43.20 25.40 45.80
CA GLU A 36 41.80 25.75 45.57
C GLU A 36 41.32 26.95 46.38
N HIS A 37 42.21 27.63 47.13
CA HIS A 37 41.83 28.57 48.17
C HIS A 37 42.78 29.77 48.32
N LEU A 38 42.22 30.91 48.71
CA LEU A 38 42.93 32.04 49.31
C LEU A 38 42.82 31.92 50.83
N TYR A 39 43.94 32.06 51.52
CA TYR A 39 44.00 32.02 52.98
C TYR A 39 44.34 33.39 53.54
N ILE A 40 43.62 33.84 54.56
CA ILE A 40 43.88 35.10 55.26
C ILE A 40 44.19 34.79 56.72
N ALA A 41 45.36 35.16 57.22
CA ALA A 41 45.70 34.90 58.62
C ALA A 41 44.71 35.63 59.55
N LYS A 42 44.16 34.91 60.53
CA LYS A 42 43.17 35.47 61.47
C LYS A 42 43.80 36.40 62.50
N ALA A 43 45.06 36.17 62.85
CA ALA A 43 45.79 36.91 63.88
C ALA A 43 47.30 36.92 63.59
N ASP A 44 48.01 37.83 64.25
CA ASP A 44 49.47 37.80 64.32
C ASP A 44 49.93 36.51 65.02
N LYS A 45 50.78 35.73 64.37
CA LYS A 45 51.29 34.49 64.95
C LYS A 45 52.72 34.20 64.49
N VAL A 46 53.56 33.89 65.47
CA VAL A 46 54.93 33.41 65.28
C VAL A 46 54.93 31.91 65.57
N ALA A 47 55.28 31.11 64.57
CA ALA A 47 55.31 29.67 64.73
C ALA A 47 56.46 29.24 65.65
N SER A 48 56.18 28.27 66.52
CA SER A 48 57.18 27.57 67.32
C SER A 48 56.82 26.09 67.41
N VAL A 49 57.72 25.27 67.98
CA VAL A 49 57.41 23.85 68.25
C VAL A 49 56.22 23.71 69.21
N GLY A 50 56.05 24.61 70.18
CA GLY A 50 54.94 24.59 71.13
C GLY A 50 53.65 25.24 70.61
N THR A 51 53.74 26.07 69.57
CA THR A 51 52.62 26.83 68.99
C THR A 51 52.75 26.91 67.46
N PRO A 52 52.59 25.79 66.74
CA PRO A 52 52.75 25.78 65.29
C PRO A 52 51.66 26.61 64.58
N LEU A 53 51.97 27.07 63.37
CA LEU A 53 50.95 27.54 62.43
C LEU A 53 50.17 26.34 61.89
N ALA A 54 48.84 26.44 61.90
CA ALA A 54 47.93 25.42 61.41
C ALA A 54 46.90 26.05 60.46
N GLU A 55 46.23 25.23 59.65
CA GLU A 55 45.19 25.71 58.73
C GLU A 55 44.06 26.46 59.47
N ALA A 56 43.75 26.05 60.71
CA ALA A 56 42.77 26.71 61.56
C ALA A 56 43.13 28.17 61.92
N ASP A 57 44.38 28.60 61.76
CA ASP A 57 44.79 29.99 61.96
C ASP A 57 44.41 30.91 60.79
N TYR A 58 43.85 30.35 59.70
CA TYR A 58 43.54 31.08 58.47
C TYR A 58 42.05 31.05 58.15
N LEU A 59 41.48 32.18 57.76
CA LEU A 59 40.21 32.21 57.05
C LEU A 59 40.44 31.67 55.64
N LYS A 60 39.67 30.64 55.27
CA LYS A 60 39.81 29.93 53.99
C LYS A 60 38.71 30.37 53.04
N ILE A 61 39.10 30.93 51.90
CA ILE A 61 38.18 31.42 50.87
C ILE A 61 38.35 30.52 49.64
N PRO A 62 37.33 29.73 49.25
CA PRO A 62 37.42 28.88 48.07
C PRO A 62 37.46 29.69 46.78
N GLY A 63 38.27 29.25 45.83
CA GLY A 63 38.23 29.67 44.44
C GLY A 63 37.06 29.02 43.70
N VAL A 64 36.78 29.54 42.50
CA VAL A 64 35.64 29.09 41.67
C VAL A 64 35.67 27.58 41.37
N ALA A 65 36.83 27.03 41.01
CA ALA A 65 36.98 25.61 40.71
C ALA A 65 36.62 24.69 41.90
N LYS A 66 36.89 25.15 43.13
CA LYS A 66 36.53 24.42 44.34
C LYS A 66 35.06 24.47 44.63
N VAL A 67 34.46 25.64 44.43
CA VAL A 67 33.01 25.83 44.58
C VAL A 67 32.28 24.93 43.58
N ASP A 68 32.71 24.91 42.32
CA ASP A 68 32.14 24.06 41.27
C ASP A 68 32.25 22.57 41.65
N THR A 69 33.45 22.11 42.02
CA THR A 69 33.68 20.73 42.47
C THR A 69 32.82 20.36 43.68
N GLN A 70 32.63 21.28 44.63
CA GLN A 70 31.77 21.06 45.80
C GLN A 70 30.30 20.94 45.39
N ILE A 71 29.82 21.77 44.47
CA ILE A 71 28.45 21.70 43.95
C ILE A 71 28.23 20.36 43.25
N ASP A 72 29.13 19.94 42.34
CA ASP A 72 29.04 18.67 41.62
C ASP A 72 29.07 17.46 42.55
N THR A 73 29.94 17.51 43.57
CA THR A 73 30.00 16.48 44.62
C THR A 73 28.68 16.38 45.37
N LYS A 74 28.06 17.52 45.72
CA LYS A 74 26.77 17.54 46.42
C LYS A 74 25.62 17.08 45.54
N ILE A 75 25.59 17.45 44.26
CA ILE A 75 24.61 16.95 43.28
C ILE A 75 24.68 15.41 43.20
N THR A 76 25.89 14.87 43.13
CA THR A 76 26.11 13.41 43.07
C THR A 76 25.73 12.72 44.37
N ALA A 77 26.21 13.24 45.51
CA ALA A 77 25.97 12.63 46.83
C ALA A 77 24.49 12.62 47.22
N LEU A 78 23.71 13.61 46.77
CA LEU A 78 22.28 13.70 47.00
C LEU A 78 21.44 13.03 45.90
N GLY A 79 22.08 12.47 44.86
CA GLY A 79 21.39 11.80 43.76
C GLY A 79 20.47 12.71 42.94
N LEU A 80 20.76 14.02 42.87
CA LEU A 80 19.90 15.01 42.21
C LEU A 80 19.92 14.89 40.67
N GLY A 81 20.90 14.18 40.12
CA GLY A 81 21.05 13.96 38.68
C GLY A 81 21.55 15.18 37.90
N THR A 82 21.75 15.01 36.60
CA THR A 82 22.31 16.05 35.71
C THR A 82 21.38 17.24 35.50
N ALA A 83 20.07 17.05 35.68
CA ALA A 83 19.06 18.10 35.56
C ALA A 83 19.23 19.23 36.60
N ALA A 84 19.85 18.95 37.74
CA ALA A 84 20.12 19.94 38.80
C ALA A 84 21.00 21.12 38.35
N THR A 85 21.70 20.97 37.22
CA THR A 85 22.55 22.00 36.61
C THR A 85 21.83 22.86 35.56
N LYS A 86 20.53 22.64 35.36
CA LYS A 86 19.74 23.28 34.29
C LYS A 86 18.61 24.11 34.89
N ASN A 87 18.23 25.18 34.20
CA ASN A 87 17.05 25.98 34.56
C ASN A 87 15.78 25.19 34.28
N THR A 88 14.79 25.28 35.17
CA THR A 88 13.46 24.69 34.97
C THR A 88 12.47 25.70 34.40
N GLY A 89 11.38 25.22 33.79
CA GLY A 89 10.28 26.04 33.29
C GLY A 89 9.96 25.81 31.81
N THR A 90 9.19 26.73 31.22
CA THR A 90 8.64 26.60 29.84
C THR A 90 9.36 27.47 28.81
N GLY A 91 10.43 28.17 29.19
CA GLY A 91 11.25 28.97 28.28
C GLY A 91 12.15 28.11 27.39
N ASN A 92 12.62 28.68 26.27
CA ASN A 92 13.53 27.98 25.36
C ASN A 92 14.82 27.57 26.10
N GLY A 93 15.19 26.29 26.00
CA GLY A 93 16.37 25.72 26.65
C GLY A 93 16.19 25.31 28.11
N ASN A 94 15.00 25.48 28.71
CA ASN A 94 14.73 25.02 30.07
C ASN A 94 14.26 23.55 30.13
N VAL A 95 14.45 22.91 31.28
CA VAL A 95 13.91 21.59 31.60
C VAL A 95 12.46 21.75 32.09
N PRO A 96 11.46 21.17 31.41
CA PRO A 96 10.08 21.26 31.85
C PRO A 96 9.80 20.39 33.08
N ILE A 97 8.89 20.86 33.93
CA ILE A 97 8.43 20.14 35.13
C ILE A 97 7.10 19.47 34.82
N LEU A 98 6.92 18.24 35.31
CA LEU A 98 5.67 17.51 35.19
C LEU A 98 4.58 18.12 36.09
N ASP A 99 3.33 18.03 35.66
CA ASP A 99 2.17 18.41 36.46
C ASP A 99 1.90 17.42 37.60
N ALA A 100 0.82 17.66 38.37
CA ALA A 100 0.42 16.79 39.47
C ALA A 100 0.11 15.34 39.04
N ASN A 101 -0.08 15.09 37.73
CA ASN A 101 -0.34 13.77 37.17
C ASN A 101 0.92 13.13 36.56
N GLY A 102 2.10 13.75 36.71
CA GLY A 102 3.34 13.25 36.13
C GLY A 102 3.42 13.43 34.61
N LYS A 103 2.73 14.42 34.04
CA LYS A 103 2.73 14.70 32.59
C LYS A 103 3.30 16.08 32.29
N LEU A 104 3.85 16.25 31.09
CA LEU A 104 4.16 17.59 30.59
C LEU A 104 2.85 18.33 30.32
N ALA A 105 2.79 19.62 30.68
CA ALA A 105 1.62 20.45 30.39
C ALA A 105 1.45 20.65 28.87
N ASP A 106 0.20 20.76 28.40
CA ASP A 106 -0.16 21.03 26.99
C ASP A 106 0.47 22.31 26.42
N SER A 107 0.87 23.24 27.29
CA SER A 107 1.59 24.46 26.90
C SER A 107 3.07 24.22 26.55
N VAL A 108 3.65 23.08 26.96
CA VAL A 108 5.05 22.71 26.73
C VAL A 108 5.19 21.81 25.52
N VAL A 109 4.33 20.81 25.43
CA VAL A 109 4.25 19.92 24.26
C VAL A 109 2.95 20.27 23.56
N PRO A 110 2.98 20.80 22.33
CA PRO A 110 1.76 20.96 21.54
C PRO A 110 1.03 19.63 21.55
N LYS A 111 -0.29 19.60 21.74
CA LYS A 111 -1.08 18.36 21.71
C LYS A 111 -0.71 17.53 20.47
N ILE A 112 0.25 16.62 20.60
CA ILE A 112 0.31 15.42 19.79
C ILE A 112 -0.81 14.61 20.40
N ALA A 113 -1.97 14.66 19.75
CA ALA A 113 -3.05 13.75 20.04
C ALA A 113 -2.45 12.35 19.95
N MET A 114 -2.32 11.65 21.10
CA MET A 114 -2.33 10.20 21.05
C MET A 114 -3.72 9.84 20.57
N THR A 115 -3.89 9.78 19.25
CA THR A 115 -5.16 9.49 18.60
C THR A 115 -5.58 8.09 19.02
N ASN A 116 -6.58 8.02 19.89
CA ASN A 116 -7.29 6.77 20.12
C ASN A 116 -8.22 6.55 18.94
N THR A 117 -8.37 5.29 18.54
CA THR A 117 -9.35 4.89 17.54
C THR A 117 -10.45 4.08 18.23
N PHE A 118 -11.67 4.58 18.15
CA PHE A 118 -12.86 3.93 18.69
C PHE A 118 -13.67 3.33 17.55
N VAL A 119 -13.94 2.03 17.57
CA VAL A 119 -14.87 1.39 16.62
C VAL A 119 -16.26 1.39 17.24
N VAL A 120 -17.20 2.05 16.57
CA VAL A 120 -18.57 2.27 17.06
C VAL A 120 -19.60 1.90 15.99
N SER A 121 -20.75 1.40 16.43
CA SER A 121 -21.81 0.90 15.55
C SER A 121 -22.88 1.93 15.18
N SER A 122 -22.78 3.17 15.66
CA SER A 122 -23.75 4.24 15.36
C SER A 122 -23.22 5.63 15.70
N GLN A 123 -23.91 6.67 15.20
CA GLN A 123 -23.69 8.06 15.63
C GLN A 123 -23.87 8.25 17.14
N THR A 124 -24.92 7.66 17.71
CA THR A 124 -25.21 7.78 19.14
C THR A 124 -24.08 7.21 19.98
N ALA A 125 -23.51 6.06 19.57
CA ALA A 125 -22.33 5.48 20.22
C ALA A 125 -21.08 6.37 20.07
N MET A 126 -20.87 7.00 18.90
CA MET A 126 -19.79 7.98 18.68
C MET A 126 -19.92 9.19 19.62
N LEU A 127 -21.11 9.76 19.75
CA LEU A 127 -21.36 10.92 20.62
C LEU A 127 -21.35 10.57 22.12
N ALA A 128 -21.28 9.28 22.47
CA ALA A 128 -21.18 8.79 23.84
C ALA A 128 -19.75 8.43 24.26
N LEU A 129 -18.74 8.70 23.43
CA LEU A 129 -17.33 8.42 23.73
C LEU A 129 -16.78 9.37 24.81
N THR A 130 -17.08 9.09 26.08
CA THR A 130 -16.80 9.99 27.21
C THR A 130 -15.33 10.31 27.44
N THR A 131 -14.43 9.49 26.90
CA THR A 131 -12.98 9.64 26.99
C THR A 131 -12.35 10.23 25.73
N ALA A 132 -13.15 10.53 24.69
CA ALA A 132 -12.63 11.05 23.43
C ALA A 132 -12.09 12.48 23.58
N GLN A 133 -10.90 12.69 23.02
CA GLN A 133 -10.18 13.95 23.01
C GLN A 133 -10.02 14.46 21.58
N GLU A 134 -9.75 15.76 21.44
CA GLU A 134 -9.44 16.36 20.14
C GLU A 134 -8.30 15.59 19.45
N GLY A 135 -8.53 15.20 18.20
CA GLY A 135 -7.64 14.35 17.42
C GLY A 135 -7.94 12.85 17.49
N ASP A 136 -8.86 12.39 18.36
CA ASP A 136 -9.33 10.99 18.37
C ASP A 136 -10.20 10.67 17.16
N VAL A 137 -10.19 9.41 16.75
CA VAL A 137 -10.91 8.90 15.58
C VAL A 137 -12.03 7.96 16.01
N ALA A 138 -13.23 8.17 15.46
CA ALA A 138 -14.33 7.24 15.54
C ALA A 138 -14.55 6.56 14.18
N VAL A 139 -14.41 5.24 14.14
CA VAL A 139 -14.74 4.40 12.99
C VAL A 139 -16.19 3.96 13.13
N ARG A 140 -17.06 4.52 12.29
CA ARG A 140 -18.50 4.23 12.25
C ARG A 140 -18.80 3.12 11.26
N THR A 141 -19.02 1.91 11.78
CA THR A 141 -19.25 0.72 10.96
C THR A 141 -20.63 0.71 10.29
N ASP A 142 -21.58 1.50 10.79
CA ASP A 142 -22.90 1.68 10.18
C ASP A 142 -22.86 2.46 8.85
N LEU A 143 -21.83 3.29 8.66
CA LEU A 143 -21.63 4.07 7.43
C LEU A 143 -20.39 3.66 6.64
N ASN A 144 -19.54 2.79 7.20
CA ASN A 144 -18.20 2.51 6.69
C ASN A 144 -17.34 3.79 6.53
N LYS A 145 -17.40 4.66 7.53
CA LYS A 145 -16.74 5.98 7.54
C LYS A 145 -15.92 6.20 8.81
N SER A 146 -14.89 7.03 8.71
CA SER A 146 -14.08 7.47 9.84
C SER A 146 -14.26 8.97 10.08
N TYR A 147 -14.36 9.36 11.34
CA TYR A 147 -14.50 10.75 11.77
C TYR A 147 -13.39 11.09 12.76
N ILE A 148 -12.84 12.29 12.70
CA ILE A 148 -11.88 12.82 13.68
C ILE A 148 -12.52 13.94 14.51
N LEU A 149 -12.33 13.94 15.82
CA LEU A 149 -12.83 14.99 16.69
C LEU A 149 -11.95 16.24 16.53
N LYS A 150 -12.42 17.26 15.79
CA LYS A 150 -11.62 18.44 15.42
C LYS A 150 -11.54 19.52 16.51
N THR A 151 -12.37 19.41 17.55
CA THR A 151 -12.41 20.35 18.67
C THR A 151 -13.08 19.69 19.88
N ALA A 152 -12.85 20.21 21.08
CA ALA A 152 -13.37 19.65 22.34
C ALA A 152 -14.90 19.56 22.36
N GLY A 153 -15.42 18.49 22.98
CA GLY A 153 -16.86 18.23 23.10
C GLY A 153 -17.32 17.10 22.19
N TYR A 154 -17.00 15.85 22.55
CA TYR A 154 -17.32 14.63 21.79
C TYR A 154 -18.83 14.41 21.57
N SER A 155 -19.68 14.97 22.43
CA SER A 155 -21.14 14.81 22.37
C SER A 155 -21.81 15.69 21.31
N VAL A 156 -21.06 16.58 20.65
CA VAL A 156 -21.57 17.50 19.62
C VAL A 156 -21.15 16.99 18.24
N LEU A 157 -22.11 16.62 17.40
CA LEU A 157 -21.83 16.07 16.07
C LEU A 157 -21.00 17.01 15.18
N ALA A 158 -21.24 18.33 15.24
CA ALA A 158 -20.51 19.33 14.46
C ALA A 158 -19.01 19.42 14.79
N ASN A 159 -18.59 18.86 15.93
CA ASN A 159 -17.19 18.78 16.33
C ASN A 159 -16.48 17.58 15.68
N TRP A 160 -17.20 16.68 15.02
CA TRP A 160 -16.62 15.56 14.28
C TRP A 160 -16.47 15.93 12.80
N GLN A 161 -15.28 15.72 12.26
CA GLN A 161 -14.96 15.90 10.84
C GLN A 161 -14.85 14.53 10.18
N GLU A 162 -15.62 14.28 9.13
CA GLU A 162 -15.45 13.09 8.29
C GLU A 162 -14.07 13.13 7.61
N LEU A 163 -13.31 12.05 7.73
CA LEU A 163 -12.08 11.85 7.00
C LEU A 163 -12.42 11.33 5.61
N LEU A 164 -12.15 12.13 4.59
CA LEU A 164 -12.33 11.74 3.20
C LEU A 164 -11.27 10.71 2.83
N THR A 165 -11.66 9.46 2.66
CA THR A 165 -10.82 8.45 2.01
C THR A 165 -10.99 8.57 0.49
N PRO A 166 -9.93 8.34 -0.32
CA PRO A 166 -10.10 8.19 -1.75
C PRO A 166 -11.18 7.13 -2.01
N THR A 167 -12.14 7.42 -2.89
CA THR A 167 -13.05 6.38 -3.37
C THR A 167 -12.21 5.41 -4.19
N ASP A 168 -11.94 4.23 -3.64
CA ASP A 168 -11.01 3.26 -4.17
C ASP A 168 -11.27 2.95 -5.66
N ALA A 169 -10.29 3.38 -6.47
CA ALA A 169 -9.84 2.94 -7.79
C ALA A 169 -10.83 2.75 -8.98
N VAL A 170 -12.14 2.59 -8.78
CA VAL A 170 -13.11 2.45 -9.88
C VAL A 170 -14.29 3.38 -9.63
N THR A 171 -14.29 4.53 -10.30
CA THR A 171 -15.39 5.51 -10.21
C THR A 171 -16.65 5.01 -10.91
N SER A 172 -16.52 4.15 -11.93
CA SER A 172 -17.65 3.49 -12.57
C SER A 172 -17.22 2.25 -13.37
N VAL A 173 -18.16 1.32 -13.57
CA VAL A 173 -18.06 0.25 -14.58
C VAL A 173 -19.21 0.44 -15.56
N ASN A 174 -18.87 0.80 -16.81
CA ASN A 174 -19.87 1.13 -17.84
C ASN A 174 -20.90 2.19 -17.37
N GLY A 175 -20.45 3.22 -16.63
CA GLY A 175 -21.30 4.28 -16.10
C GLY A 175 -22.10 3.92 -14.82
N SER A 176 -22.07 2.67 -14.37
CA SER A 176 -22.71 2.25 -13.11
C SER A 176 -21.79 2.53 -11.91
N THR A 177 -22.38 2.94 -10.79
CA THR A 177 -21.68 3.27 -9.53
C THR A 177 -22.30 2.50 -8.35
N GLY A 178 -21.56 2.34 -7.24
CA GLY A 178 -22.02 1.59 -6.05
C GLY A 178 -21.81 0.08 -6.15
N VAL A 179 -22.73 -0.72 -5.59
CA VAL A 179 -22.71 -2.19 -5.69
C VAL A 179 -23.14 -2.59 -7.10
N VAL A 180 -22.16 -2.90 -7.96
CA VAL A 180 -22.41 -3.25 -9.37
C VAL A 180 -22.61 -4.76 -9.50
N THR A 181 -23.81 -5.17 -9.92
CA THR A 181 -24.07 -6.54 -10.40
C THR A 181 -24.05 -6.55 -11.92
N ILE A 182 -23.06 -7.23 -12.52
CA ILE A 182 -22.95 -7.32 -13.98
C ILE A 182 -23.93 -8.38 -14.49
N SER A 183 -24.87 -7.97 -15.33
CA SER A 183 -25.71 -8.86 -16.13
C SER A 183 -25.46 -8.62 -17.63
N LEU A 184 -25.90 -9.54 -18.49
CA LEU A 184 -25.74 -9.41 -19.94
C LEU A 184 -26.39 -8.11 -20.47
N ALA A 185 -27.50 -7.68 -19.87
CA ALA A 185 -28.16 -6.42 -20.19
C ALA A 185 -27.29 -5.19 -19.87
N GLY A 186 -26.42 -5.26 -18.85
CA GLY A 186 -25.54 -4.18 -18.43
C GLY A 186 -24.27 -4.00 -19.28
N LEU A 187 -23.99 -4.93 -20.20
CA LEU A 187 -22.82 -4.90 -21.10
C LEU A 187 -23.16 -4.36 -22.50
N GLY A 188 -24.34 -3.76 -22.67
CA GLY A 188 -24.89 -3.48 -24.01
C GLY A 188 -25.27 -4.77 -24.76
N GLY A 189 -25.39 -5.88 -24.04
CA GLY A 189 -25.68 -7.20 -24.60
C GLY A 189 -27.07 -7.24 -25.22
N VAL A 190 -27.07 -7.63 -26.49
CA VAL A 190 -28.22 -8.14 -27.23
C VAL A 190 -29.04 -9.06 -26.31
N ALA A 191 -30.34 -8.79 -26.16
CA ALA A 191 -31.22 -9.58 -25.28
C ALA A 191 -31.09 -11.07 -25.60
N LEU A 192 -31.22 -11.96 -24.59
CA LEU A 192 -31.11 -13.40 -24.79
C LEU A 192 -32.06 -13.91 -25.89
N THR A 193 -33.23 -13.29 -26.04
CA THR A 193 -34.17 -13.51 -27.14
C THR A 193 -33.57 -13.18 -28.50
N THR A 194 -32.88 -12.05 -28.62
CA THR A 194 -32.20 -11.60 -29.85
C THR A 194 -30.93 -12.42 -30.14
N TYR A 195 -30.19 -12.88 -29.11
CA TYR A 195 -29.11 -13.85 -29.29
C TYR A 195 -29.65 -15.21 -29.75
N ASN A 196 -30.74 -15.69 -29.15
CA ASN A 196 -31.37 -16.95 -29.53
C ASN A 196 -32.05 -16.89 -30.92
N THR A 197 -32.42 -15.71 -31.43
CA THR A 197 -32.84 -15.56 -32.83
C THR A 197 -31.71 -15.80 -33.84
N HIS A 198 -30.43 -15.77 -33.44
CA HIS A 198 -29.34 -16.19 -34.31
C HIS A 198 -29.30 -17.70 -34.58
N VAL A 199 -29.96 -18.52 -33.75
CA VAL A 199 -29.92 -19.99 -33.87
C VAL A 199 -30.59 -20.48 -35.16
N ALA A 200 -31.52 -19.70 -35.73
CA ALA A 200 -32.16 -19.99 -37.02
C ALA A 200 -31.77 -18.99 -38.12
N SER A 201 -30.84 -18.07 -37.85
CA SER A 201 -30.46 -17.02 -38.80
C SER A 201 -29.24 -17.44 -39.62
N ASN A 202 -29.41 -17.54 -40.94
CA ASN A 202 -28.30 -17.70 -41.90
C ASN A 202 -27.57 -16.36 -42.19
N LEU A 203 -27.86 -15.31 -41.41
CA LEU A 203 -27.24 -13.99 -41.56
C LEU A 203 -25.76 -13.98 -41.12
N HIS A 204 -25.34 -14.99 -40.34
CA HIS A 204 -23.93 -15.22 -40.02
C HIS A 204 -23.13 -15.78 -41.22
N LEU A 205 -23.82 -16.27 -42.26
CA LEU A 205 -23.21 -16.70 -43.50
C LEU A 205 -23.16 -15.51 -44.47
N THR A 206 -22.12 -15.43 -45.28
CA THR A 206 -22.08 -14.51 -46.42
C THR A 206 -23.11 -14.90 -47.48
N SER A 207 -23.48 -13.97 -48.37
CA SER A 207 -24.37 -14.28 -49.50
C SER A 207 -23.85 -15.44 -50.36
N ILE A 208 -22.53 -15.54 -50.52
CA ILE A 208 -21.87 -16.64 -51.26
C ILE A 208 -22.10 -17.98 -50.56
N GLN A 209 -21.89 -18.04 -49.24
CA GLN A 209 -22.07 -19.28 -48.48
C GLN A 209 -23.53 -19.77 -48.51
N ARG A 210 -24.50 -18.85 -48.45
CA ARG A 210 -25.92 -19.21 -48.61
C ARG A 210 -26.19 -19.79 -50.00
N THR A 211 -25.71 -19.14 -51.05
CA THR A 211 -25.83 -19.65 -52.43
C THR A 211 -25.19 -21.03 -52.61
N ILE A 212 -24.06 -21.31 -51.96
CA ILE A 212 -23.41 -22.63 -52.02
C ILE A 212 -24.31 -23.70 -51.40
N LEU A 213 -24.84 -23.45 -50.19
CA LEU A 213 -25.70 -24.40 -49.47
C LEU A 213 -27.01 -24.67 -50.24
N ASP A 214 -27.62 -23.65 -50.82
CA ASP A 214 -28.83 -23.79 -51.65
C ASP A 214 -28.60 -24.64 -52.91
N ASN A 215 -27.35 -24.72 -53.38
CA ASN A 215 -26.97 -25.47 -54.58
C ASN A 215 -26.43 -26.87 -54.30
N VAL A 216 -26.35 -27.30 -53.04
CA VAL A 216 -26.02 -28.70 -52.70
C VAL A 216 -27.18 -29.59 -53.14
N ARG A 217 -26.88 -30.60 -53.98
CA ARG A 217 -27.88 -31.53 -54.52
C ARG A 217 -27.43 -32.96 -54.23
N LEU A 218 -28.36 -33.81 -53.80
CA LEU A 218 -28.11 -35.24 -53.65
C LEU A 218 -28.21 -35.91 -55.02
N ASN A 219 -27.13 -36.58 -55.45
CA ASN A 219 -27.09 -37.41 -56.65
C ASN A 219 -26.86 -38.85 -56.22
N GLN A 220 -27.75 -39.76 -56.64
CA GLN A 220 -27.64 -41.19 -56.34
C GLN A 220 -27.76 -41.97 -57.64
N ILE A 221 -26.79 -42.85 -57.91
CA ILE A 221 -26.85 -43.87 -58.96
C ILE A 221 -26.93 -45.20 -58.22
N ILE A 222 -28.06 -45.90 -58.35
CA ILE A 222 -28.27 -47.24 -57.76
C ILE A 222 -27.95 -48.25 -58.85
N ASP A 223 -27.05 -49.18 -58.58
CA ASP A 223 -26.76 -50.29 -59.48
C ASP A 223 -27.88 -51.34 -59.43
N ALA A 224 -28.12 -51.98 -60.57
CA ALA A 224 -28.98 -53.15 -60.66
C ALA A 224 -28.18 -54.30 -61.27
N THR A 225 -28.68 -55.54 -61.10
CA THR A 225 -28.13 -56.72 -61.75
C THR A 225 -28.07 -56.50 -63.27
N GLY A 226 -26.88 -56.25 -63.83
CA GLY A 226 -26.70 -55.99 -65.27
C GLY A 226 -25.72 -54.87 -65.65
N ILE A 227 -25.20 -54.09 -64.70
CA ILE A 227 -24.15 -53.08 -64.99
C ILE A 227 -22.77 -53.70 -64.74
N GLY A 228 -21.90 -53.67 -65.76
CA GLY A 228 -20.50 -54.07 -65.63
C GLY A 228 -19.64 -52.93 -65.10
N LEU A 229 -18.77 -53.22 -64.12
CA LEU A 229 -17.74 -52.28 -63.68
C LEU A 229 -16.50 -52.45 -64.56
N ALA A 230 -16.04 -51.37 -65.19
CA ALA A 230 -14.78 -51.38 -65.91
C ALA A 230 -13.59 -51.36 -64.94
N SER A 231 -12.57 -52.19 -65.20
CA SER A 231 -11.33 -52.27 -64.40
C SER A 231 -10.32 -51.16 -64.71
N SER A 232 -10.50 -50.44 -65.81
CA SER A 232 -9.67 -49.31 -66.21
C SER A 232 -10.43 -48.37 -67.17
N ASP A 233 -9.88 -47.18 -67.40
CA ASP A 233 -10.42 -46.21 -68.37
C ASP A 233 -10.40 -46.75 -69.82
N THR A 234 -9.36 -47.51 -70.15
CA THR A 234 -9.23 -48.22 -71.43
C THR A 234 -10.33 -49.28 -71.59
N ASP A 235 -10.58 -50.08 -70.54
CA ASP A 235 -11.63 -51.10 -70.58
C ASP A 235 -13.02 -50.46 -70.69
N TYR A 236 -13.23 -49.34 -69.99
CA TYR A 236 -14.46 -48.56 -70.10
C TYR A 236 -14.68 -48.09 -71.54
N THR A 237 -13.69 -47.38 -72.11
CA THR A 237 -13.77 -46.85 -73.48
C THR A 237 -14.04 -47.94 -74.52
N ASN A 238 -13.43 -49.12 -74.36
CA ASN A 238 -13.63 -50.24 -75.26
C ASN A 238 -14.98 -50.96 -75.07
N SER A 239 -15.60 -50.84 -73.89
CA SER A 239 -16.83 -51.55 -73.53
C SER A 239 -18.10 -50.71 -73.72
N VAL A 240 -17.99 -49.38 -73.79
CA VAL A 240 -19.16 -48.49 -73.92
C VAL A 240 -19.50 -48.20 -75.38
N ILE A 241 -20.80 -48.07 -75.64
CA ILE A 241 -21.28 -47.46 -76.87
C ILE A 241 -21.38 -45.95 -76.62
N ASN A 242 -20.60 -45.15 -77.36
CA ASN A 242 -20.68 -43.69 -77.27
C ASN A 242 -22.12 -43.23 -77.55
N ASP A 243 -22.63 -42.38 -76.66
CA ASP A 243 -24.01 -41.87 -76.63
C ASP A 243 -25.09 -42.97 -76.54
N GLY A 244 -24.72 -44.20 -76.14
CA GLY A 244 -25.64 -45.33 -76.02
C GLY A 244 -26.65 -45.22 -74.89
N LEU A 245 -26.34 -44.45 -73.85
CA LEU A 245 -27.27 -44.08 -72.78
C LEU A 245 -27.65 -42.62 -72.93
N VAL A 246 -28.96 -42.35 -72.97
CA VAL A 246 -29.52 -41.00 -72.93
C VAL A 246 -30.08 -40.79 -71.54
N TYR A 247 -29.83 -39.61 -70.97
CA TYR A 247 -30.41 -39.22 -69.70
C TYR A 247 -31.13 -37.87 -69.78
N LEU A 248 -32.16 -37.73 -68.96
CA LEU A 248 -32.85 -36.46 -68.72
C LEU A 248 -32.87 -36.18 -67.21
N PRO A 249 -32.18 -35.13 -66.72
CA PRO A 249 -32.27 -34.73 -65.33
C PRO A 249 -33.61 -34.02 -65.07
N GLU A 250 -34.26 -34.39 -63.97
CA GLU A 250 -35.48 -33.77 -63.46
C GLU A 250 -35.22 -33.30 -62.03
N VAL A 251 -35.42 -32.02 -61.76
CA VAL A 251 -35.25 -31.43 -60.42
C VAL A 251 -36.55 -31.63 -59.64
N ASP A 252 -36.51 -32.46 -58.59
CA ASP A 252 -37.61 -32.63 -57.64
C ASP A 252 -37.43 -31.67 -56.47
N THR A 253 -38.22 -30.60 -56.48
CA THR A 253 -38.21 -29.55 -55.45
C THR A 253 -39.02 -29.90 -54.21
N ASN A 254 -39.63 -31.10 -54.13
CA ASN A 254 -40.35 -31.55 -52.94
C ASN A 254 -39.43 -32.07 -51.82
N TYR A 255 -38.11 -32.12 -52.05
CA TYR A 255 -37.09 -32.49 -51.07
C TYR A 255 -36.29 -31.27 -50.61
N THR A 256 -35.73 -31.33 -49.40
CA THR A 256 -34.81 -30.32 -48.86
C THR A 256 -33.51 -31.00 -48.40
N PRO A 257 -32.38 -30.84 -49.11
CA PRO A 257 -32.22 -30.07 -50.36
C PRO A 257 -32.94 -30.71 -51.55
N SER A 258 -33.18 -29.92 -52.62
CA SER A 258 -33.78 -30.42 -53.87
C SER A 258 -32.99 -31.61 -54.42
N MET A 259 -33.72 -32.63 -54.88
CA MET A 259 -33.11 -33.85 -55.43
C MET A 259 -33.09 -33.79 -56.96
N ILE A 260 -32.01 -34.24 -57.59
CA ILE A 260 -32.02 -34.49 -59.05
C ILE A 260 -32.33 -35.97 -59.28
N LYS A 261 -33.41 -36.24 -60.01
CA LYS A 261 -33.72 -37.58 -60.54
C LYS A 261 -33.22 -37.65 -61.98
N TYR A 262 -32.63 -38.77 -62.37
CA TYR A 262 -32.21 -39.00 -63.74
C TYR A 262 -33.11 -40.06 -64.36
N LYS A 263 -33.83 -39.70 -65.44
CA LYS A 263 -34.45 -40.70 -66.32
C LYS A 263 -33.36 -41.22 -67.23
N LEU A 264 -33.10 -42.52 -67.18
CA LEU A 264 -32.10 -43.18 -68.00
C LEU A 264 -32.81 -44.02 -69.06
N GLY A 265 -32.35 -43.96 -70.30
CA GLY A 265 -32.80 -44.80 -71.40
C GLY A 265 -31.64 -45.20 -72.29
N ILE A 266 -31.81 -46.29 -73.03
CA ILE A 266 -30.83 -46.66 -74.07
C ILE A 266 -31.23 -45.92 -75.36
N ASP A 267 -30.28 -45.31 -76.05
CA ASP A 267 -30.54 -44.70 -77.35
C ASP A 267 -30.95 -45.78 -78.35
N SER A 268 -32.18 -45.67 -78.84
CA SER A 268 -32.72 -46.56 -79.87
C SER A 268 -31.89 -46.58 -81.16
N SER A 269 -31.12 -45.52 -81.46
CA SER A 269 -30.23 -45.47 -82.63
C SER A 269 -28.99 -46.37 -82.48
N LYS A 270 -28.68 -46.75 -81.24
CA LYS A 270 -27.50 -47.54 -80.85
C LYS A 270 -27.83 -48.99 -80.52
N VAL A 271 -29.10 -49.39 -80.66
CA VAL A 271 -29.60 -50.76 -80.42
C VAL A 271 -30.10 -51.35 -81.73
N LEU A 272 -29.82 -52.64 -81.96
CA LEU A 272 -30.43 -53.37 -83.06
C LEU A 272 -31.92 -53.58 -82.79
N GLN A 273 -32.76 -53.02 -83.65
CA GLN A 273 -34.20 -53.22 -83.66
C GLN A 273 -34.58 -54.34 -84.65
N PRO A 274 -35.80 -54.89 -84.59
CA PRO A 274 -36.26 -55.89 -85.56
C PRO A 274 -36.15 -55.46 -87.04
N SER A 275 -36.10 -54.15 -87.31
CA SER A 275 -35.91 -53.56 -88.63
C SER A 275 -34.48 -53.08 -88.92
N SER A 276 -33.52 -53.35 -88.02
CA SER A 276 -32.12 -52.98 -88.24
C SER A 276 -31.50 -53.86 -89.32
N ILE A 277 -30.82 -53.23 -90.28
CA ILE A 277 -30.07 -53.94 -91.32
C ILE A 277 -28.73 -54.37 -90.71
N ILE A 278 -28.62 -55.65 -90.39
CA ILE A 278 -27.37 -56.28 -89.97
C ILE A 278 -26.64 -56.69 -91.26
N ASP A 279 -25.66 -55.88 -91.67
CA ASP A 279 -24.68 -56.23 -92.70
C ASP A 279 -25.25 -56.86 -93.99
N GLY A 280 -26.03 -56.08 -94.76
CA GLY A 280 -26.32 -56.35 -96.17
C GLY A 280 -27.00 -57.68 -96.54
N GLY A 281 -27.46 -58.48 -95.57
CA GLY A 281 -28.03 -59.81 -95.80
C GLY A 281 -29.45 -59.96 -95.25
N THR A 282 -30.38 -60.40 -96.10
CA THR A 282 -31.67 -60.99 -95.68
C THR A 282 -31.40 -62.31 -94.94
N TYR A 283 -31.91 -62.41 -93.71
CA TYR A 283 -32.25 -63.68 -93.07
C TYR A 283 -33.75 -63.70 -92.80
#